data_AF-X6LIC9-F1
#
_entry.id   AF-X6LIC9-F1
#
_cell.length_a   1.000
_cell.length_b   1.000
_cell.length_c   1.000
_cell.angle_alpha   90.00
_cell.angle_beta   90.00
_cell.angle_gamma   90.00
#
_symmetry.space_group_name_H-M   'P 1'
#
loop_
_entity.id
_entity.type
_entity.pdbx_description
1 polymer ?
#
loop_
_entity_poly.entity_id
_entity_poly.type
_entity_poly.pdbx_seq_one_letter_code
_entity_poly.pdbx_strand_id
1 'polypeptide(L)'
;MKVIPPSGSVKWKLEQWKECIDDCNKTPDRHCDLSAIKEVVEECLKCRCAIPQEILDRLAEESFQQKHTTEVPPLQLIVQKFQELVENVDTKTLLKECTQIIIHCNHTIKQTRLFRMYAFVTQIDQPAISFSDDKQNDKCNVYFLRPPKERVPITFEITVFKHLMDNITDWPSLEFTIQAKNYLSAVIEKALPESFCNILEVITKDLEKSVSNLTSILQYLLLRTLAEASENATIKKELLSPWQLFVVVQRLIQNKSPQNDDVVRNVLLRDLQEHCCRRLSKLQFIFLLPCVNYLSFLHEKNPLISSFPSKFEEGSVWEGKYDDLDKKVTSILDTDLTLLKMGNDAVAQSSNPYARVQRHQVEMYVIKLLQHYSDESRLCQSVLEFLFAQSEEIWNNICQSDNGDKCWRVMCIAFQNDFSMWNKFIERLQIVNIFEDDKVRSTFFKNFKVNSTFRQLVTTSSQHLFDFFGFIQTQKNIWKSDDDLLTTIERYINNIFYCEKIMSCLINILWNVLSIFSFEVSLEDNFISDKVIELTEQLLENIRTIREQRQSESESSLQ
;
A
#
# COMPACT_ATOMS: atom_id res chain seq x y z
N MET A 1 -41.36 36.61 -3.84
CA MET A 1 -40.31 35.57 -3.77
C MET A 1 -40.62 34.69 -2.56
N LYS A 2 -40.86 33.39 -2.72
CA LYS A 2 -40.99 32.50 -1.55
C LYS A 2 -39.57 32.26 -1.03
N VAL A 3 -39.18 33.03 -0.02
CA VAL A 3 -37.90 32.87 0.67
C VAL A 3 -37.87 31.46 1.25
N ILE A 4 -37.05 30.58 0.69
CA ILE A 4 -36.78 29.28 1.31
C ILE A 4 -35.97 29.57 2.57
N PRO A 5 -36.45 29.19 3.76
CA PRO A 5 -35.72 29.42 5.00
C PRO A 5 -34.33 28.78 4.94
N PRO A 6 -33.34 29.31 5.68
CA PRO A 6 -31.99 28.76 5.69
C PRO A 6 -32.03 27.27 6.06
N SER A 7 -31.28 26.46 5.30
CA SER A 7 -31.19 25.02 5.52
C SER A 7 -30.54 24.73 6.89
N GLY A 8 -30.77 23.52 7.43
CA GLY A 8 -30.17 23.12 8.71
C GLY A 8 -28.63 23.23 8.73
N SER A 9 -27.97 23.05 7.59
CA SER A 9 -26.52 23.24 7.43
C SER A 9 -26.10 24.72 7.55
N VAL A 10 -26.89 25.64 6.97
CA VAL A 10 -26.64 27.09 7.10
C VAL A 10 -26.94 27.58 8.51
N LYS A 11 -27.96 27.02 9.18
CA LYS A 11 -28.29 27.38 10.56
C LYS A 11 -27.16 27.05 11.54
N TRP A 12 -26.55 25.87 11.42
CA TRP A 12 -25.40 25.47 12.22
C TRP A 12 -24.17 26.36 11.96
N LYS A 13 -23.87 26.72 10.70
CA LYS A 13 -22.78 27.66 10.40
C LYS A 13 -23.05 29.07 10.91
N LEU A 14 -24.31 29.52 10.89
CA LEU A 14 -24.71 30.80 11.44
C LEU A 14 -24.57 30.83 12.97
N GLU A 15 -24.85 29.72 13.65
CA GLU A 15 -24.61 29.57 15.10
C GLU A 15 -23.10 29.62 15.41
N GLN A 16 -22.25 28.92 14.64
CA GLN A 16 -20.79 29.04 14.77
C GLN A 16 -20.28 30.45 14.50
N TRP A 17 -20.85 31.14 13.51
CA TRP A 17 -20.52 32.53 13.21
C TRP A 17 -20.94 33.48 14.34
N LYS A 18 -22.12 33.28 14.95
CA LYS A 18 -22.58 34.06 16.11
C LYS A 18 -21.66 33.85 17.31
N GLU A 19 -21.22 32.62 17.56
CA GLU A 19 -20.20 32.33 18.59
C GLU A 19 -18.88 33.07 18.30
N CYS A 20 -18.42 33.06 17.04
CA CYS A 20 -17.24 33.82 16.62
C CYS A 20 -17.39 35.34 16.85
N ILE A 21 -18.54 35.93 16.54
CA ILE A 21 -18.79 37.36 16.72
C ILE A 21 -18.89 37.75 18.19
N ASP A 22 -19.58 36.94 19.00
CA ASP A 22 -19.67 37.17 20.44
C ASP A 22 -18.30 37.12 21.12
N ASP A 23 -17.34 36.38 20.54
CA ASP A 23 -15.96 36.35 20.98
C ASP A 23 -15.13 37.52 20.43
N CYS A 24 -15.31 37.92 19.16
CA CYS A 24 -14.67 39.11 18.56
C CYS A 24 -15.08 40.41 19.29
N ASN A 25 -16.35 40.55 19.67
CA ASN A 25 -16.85 41.74 20.38
C ASN A 25 -16.26 41.88 21.79
N LYS A 26 -15.77 40.79 22.40
CA LYS A 26 -15.10 40.80 23.71
C LYS A 26 -13.60 41.11 23.60
N THR A 27 -12.99 40.93 22.43
CA THR A 27 -11.57 41.23 22.18
C THR A 27 -11.38 41.88 20.79
N PRO A 28 -11.41 43.22 20.69
CA PRO A 28 -11.43 43.95 19.41
C PRO A 28 -10.25 43.69 18.47
N ASP A 29 -9.16 43.12 18.99
CA ASP A 29 -7.89 42.94 18.28
C ASP A 29 -7.67 41.56 17.66
N ARG A 30 -8.64 40.62 17.75
CA ARG A 30 -8.44 39.27 17.20
C ARG A 30 -9.66 38.69 16.46
N HIS A 31 -9.34 38.23 15.25
CA HIS A 31 -10.08 37.35 14.33
C HIS A 31 -10.72 37.98 13.09
N CYS A 32 -10.57 37.25 11.99
CA CYS A 32 -10.84 37.62 10.60
C CYS A 32 -12.32 37.35 10.27
N ASP A 33 -13.21 38.23 10.75
CA ASP A 33 -14.66 38.21 10.54
C ASP A 33 -15.07 37.91 9.09
N LEU A 34 -14.26 38.34 8.12
CA LEU A 34 -14.56 38.18 6.69
C LEU A 34 -14.51 36.73 6.19
N SER A 35 -13.62 35.88 6.72
CA SER A 35 -13.52 34.48 6.27
C SER A 35 -14.78 33.70 6.62
N ALA A 36 -15.28 33.89 7.85
CA ALA A 36 -16.50 33.24 8.29
C ALA A 36 -17.73 33.76 7.53
N ILE A 37 -17.79 35.07 7.27
CA ILE A 37 -18.84 35.67 6.42
C ILE A 37 -18.82 35.05 5.02
N LYS A 38 -17.64 34.90 4.40
CA LYS A 38 -17.49 34.27 3.09
C LYS A 38 -17.97 32.83 3.09
N GLU A 39 -17.61 32.02 4.09
CA GLU A 39 -18.06 30.62 4.19
C GLU A 39 -19.58 30.49 4.31
N VAL A 40 -20.22 31.38 5.05
CA VAL A 40 -21.69 31.41 5.16
C VAL A 40 -22.32 31.76 3.80
N VAL A 41 -21.75 32.72 3.06
CA VAL A 41 -22.19 33.08 1.71
C VAL A 41 -22.00 31.90 0.74
N GLU A 42 -20.86 31.21 0.78
CA GLU A 42 -20.61 30.02 -0.05
C GLU A 42 -21.62 28.89 0.22
N GLU A 43 -21.94 28.62 1.48
CA GLU A 43 -22.97 27.62 1.79
C GLU A 43 -24.36 28.08 1.36
N CYS A 44 -24.69 29.37 1.48
CA CYS A 44 -25.95 29.93 0.98
C CYS A 44 -26.10 29.73 -0.54
N LEU A 45 -25.01 29.93 -1.29
CA LEU A 45 -24.95 29.69 -2.73
C LEU A 45 -25.11 28.21 -3.10
N LYS A 46 -24.54 27.29 -2.30
CA LYS A 46 -24.66 25.84 -2.48
C LYS A 46 -26.06 25.30 -2.15
N CYS A 47 -26.64 25.71 -1.01
CA CYS A 47 -27.98 25.30 -0.59
C CYS A 47 -29.10 26.03 -1.35
N ARG A 48 -28.76 27.08 -2.12
CA ARG A 48 -29.72 28.00 -2.75
C ARG A 48 -30.72 28.58 -1.76
N CYS A 49 -30.25 28.89 -0.56
CA CYS A 49 -31.07 29.42 0.52
C CYS A 49 -30.73 30.89 0.79
N ALA A 50 -31.67 31.64 1.37
CA ALA A 50 -31.50 33.07 1.56
C ALA A 50 -30.33 33.38 2.51
N ILE A 51 -29.57 34.42 2.15
CA ILE A 51 -28.47 34.89 2.99
C ILE A 51 -29.08 35.51 4.26
N PRO A 52 -28.64 35.11 5.46
CA PRO A 52 -29.15 35.65 6.72
C PRO A 52 -28.97 37.17 6.80
N GLN A 53 -29.95 37.85 7.38
CA GLN A 53 -29.94 39.32 7.48
C GLN A 53 -28.72 39.82 8.24
N GLU A 54 -28.26 39.07 9.24
CA GLU A 54 -27.09 39.42 10.04
C GLU A 54 -25.78 39.48 9.21
N ILE A 55 -25.69 38.67 8.15
CA ILE A 55 -24.57 38.69 7.21
C ILE A 55 -24.64 39.93 6.32
N LEU A 56 -25.85 40.30 5.88
CA LEU A 56 -26.09 41.49 5.06
C LEU A 56 -25.76 42.77 5.85
N ASP A 57 -26.23 42.86 7.09
CA ASP A 57 -26.00 44.00 7.97
C ASP A 57 -24.50 44.18 8.24
N ARG A 58 -23.77 43.08 8.50
CA ARG A 58 -22.33 43.12 8.73
C ARG A 58 -21.54 43.51 7.49
N LEU A 59 -21.94 43.05 6.30
CA LEU A 59 -21.34 43.49 5.04
C LEU A 59 -21.61 44.99 4.78
N ALA A 60 -22.76 45.52 5.21
CA ALA A 60 -23.12 46.93 5.05
C ALA A 60 -22.44 47.87 6.06
N GLU A 61 -21.79 47.35 7.10
CA GLU A 61 -21.17 48.16 8.15
C GLU A 61 -19.91 48.90 7.67
N GLU A 62 -19.90 50.23 7.83
CA GLU A 62 -18.80 51.08 7.37
C GLU A 62 -17.44 50.71 8.00
N SER A 63 -17.43 50.37 9.29
CA SER A 63 -16.22 49.97 10.01
C SER A 63 -15.59 48.70 9.40
N PHE A 64 -16.44 47.77 8.97
CA PHE A 64 -16.04 46.49 8.38
C PHE A 64 -15.54 46.66 6.94
N GLN A 65 -16.20 47.52 6.17
CA GLN A 65 -15.77 47.91 4.83
C GLN A 65 -14.41 48.63 4.85
N GLN A 66 -14.18 49.52 5.82
CA GLN A 66 -12.89 50.19 5.99
C GLN A 66 -11.76 49.23 6.37
N LYS A 67 -12.07 48.17 7.13
CA LYS A 67 -11.09 47.14 7.52
C LYS A 67 -10.72 46.20 6.37
N HIS A 68 -11.64 45.94 5.46
CA HIS A 68 -11.51 44.98 4.36
C HIS A 68 -11.88 45.62 3.00
N THR A 69 -11.19 46.70 2.67
CA THR A 69 -11.49 47.55 1.50
C THR A 69 -11.36 46.83 0.16
N THR A 70 -10.59 45.74 0.09
CA THR A 70 -10.35 45.00 -1.17
C THR A 70 -11.33 43.84 -1.35
N GLU A 71 -11.73 43.19 -0.25
CA GLU A 71 -12.43 41.91 -0.29
C GLU A 71 -13.94 42.01 -0.03
N VAL A 72 -14.41 43.03 0.71
CA VAL A 72 -15.85 43.23 0.98
C VAL A 72 -16.64 43.66 -0.27
N PRO A 73 -16.19 44.62 -1.11
CA PRO A 73 -16.94 45.02 -2.30
C PRO A 73 -17.26 43.87 -3.28
N PRO A 74 -16.33 42.97 -3.66
CA PRO A 74 -16.67 41.86 -4.55
C PRO A 74 -17.62 40.86 -3.88
N LEU A 75 -17.51 40.65 -2.57
CA LEU A 75 -18.41 39.75 -1.85
C LEU A 75 -19.84 40.33 -1.78
N GLN A 76 -19.99 41.64 -1.55
CA GLN A 76 -21.28 42.34 -1.62
C GLN A 76 -21.92 42.23 -3.00
N LEU A 77 -21.13 42.37 -4.08
CA LEU A 77 -21.63 42.23 -5.44
C LEU A 77 -22.18 40.82 -5.71
N ILE A 78 -21.51 39.79 -5.21
CA ILE A 78 -21.97 38.39 -5.33
C ILE A 78 -23.27 38.18 -4.55
N VAL A 79 -23.33 38.69 -3.32
CA VAL A 79 -24.52 38.63 -2.46
C VAL A 79 -25.71 39.32 -3.13
N GLN A 80 -25.50 40.51 -3.69
CA GLN A 80 -26.52 41.26 -4.41
C GLN A 80 -27.00 40.50 -5.66
N LYS A 81 -26.07 40.05 -6.52
CA LYS A 81 -26.42 39.24 -7.71
C LYS A 81 -27.23 38.01 -7.32
N PHE A 82 -26.86 37.34 -6.23
CA PHE A 82 -27.56 36.16 -5.73
C PHE A 82 -28.98 36.48 -5.26
N GLN A 83 -29.20 37.61 -4.58
CA GLN A 83 -30.53 38.07 -4.15
C GLN A 83 -31.43 38.46 -5.33
N GLU A 84 -30.85 38.93 -6.44
CA GLU A 84 -31.57 39.32 -7.65
C GLU A 84 -31.87 38.14 -8.60
N LEU A 85 -31.34 36.94 -8.35
CA LEU A 85 -31.60 35.76 -9.18
C LEU A 85 -33.07 35.33 -9.11
N VAL A 86 -33.70 35.16 -10.27
CA VAL A 86 -35.03 34.54 -10.40
C VAL A 86 -34.90 33.01 -10.43
N GLU A 87 -35.94 32.29 -9.98
CA GLU A 87 -35.94 30.82 -9.89
C GLU A 87 -35.46 30.15 -11.21
N ASN A 88 -34.50 29.22 -11.08
CA ASN A 88 -33.80 28.43 -12.14
C ASN A 88 -32.48 28.96 -12.73
N VAL A 89 -31.89 30.04 -12.22
CA VAL A 89 -30.54 30.45 -12.66
C VAL A 89 -29.44 29.61 -11.96
N ASP A 90 -28.40 29.24 -12.72
CA ASP A 90 -27.26 28.45 -12.21
C ASP A 90 -26.36 29.28 -11.28
N THR A 91 -26.28 28.88 -10.01
CA THR A 91 -25.46 29.53 -8.97
C THR A 91 -23.97 29.14 -9.04
N LYS A 92 -23.58 28.21 -9.91
CA LYS A 92 -22.18 27.73 -10.03
C LYS A 92 -21.19 28.84 -10.36
N THR A 93 -21.57 29.79 -11.21
CA THR A 93 -20.70 30.92 -11.59
C THR A 93 -20.44 31.84 -10.39
N LEU A 94 -21.48 32.17 -9.61
CA LEU A 94 -21.35 32.97 -8.40
C LEU A 94 -20.55 32.26 -7.31
N LEU A 95 -20.72 30.94 -7.16
CA LEU A 95 -19.93 30.16 -6.21
C LEU A 95 -18.44 30.18 -6.60
N LYS A 96 -18.12 30.04 -7.89
CA LYS A 96 -16.74 30.13 -8.38
C LYS A 96 -16.14 31.52 -8.16
N GLU A 97 -16.89 32.59 -8.45
CA GLU A 97 -16.50 33.98 -8.16
C GLU A 97 -16.24 34.16 -6.65
N CYS A 98 -17.12 33.60 -5.81
CA CYS A 98 -16.99 33.69 -4.35
C CYS A 98 -15.71 32.99 -3.87
N THR A 99 -15.47 31.76 -4.29
CA THR A 99 -14.27 30.99 -3.89
C THR A 99 -12.97 31.69 -4.31
N GLN A 100 -12.97 32.41 -5.44
CA GLN A 100 -11.82 33.17 -5.94
C GLN A 100 -11.47 34.43 -5.15
N ILE A 101 -12.34 34.92 -4.25
CA ILE A 101 -12.00 36.04 -3.36
C ILE A 101 -10.92 35.55 -2.38
N ILE A 102 -9.68 35.99 -2.59
CA ILE A 102 -8.54 35.64 -1.72
C ILE A 102 -8.59 36.55 -0.49
N ILE A 103 -9.07 36.01 0.63
CA ILE A 103 -9.04 36.72 1.90
C ILE A 103 -7.64 36.61 2.47
N HIS A 104 -6.91 37.73 2.48
CA HIS A 104 -5.60 37.82 3.13
C HIS A 104 -5.80 37.91 4.66
N CYS A 105 -6.13 36.79 5.30
CA CYS A 105 -6.04 36.72 6.75
C CYS A 105 -4.55 36.54 7.13
N ASN A 106 -3.97 37.51 7.86
CA ASN A 106 -2.65 37.39 8.48
C ASN A 106 -2.66 36.34 9.63
N HIS A 107 -2.94 35.09 9.30
CA HIS A 107 -3.07 34.00 10.27
C HIS A 107 -2.14 32.83 9.95
N THR A 108 -0.94 32.89 10.53
CA THR A 108 -0.04 31.74 10.74
C THR A 108 -0.38 30.99 12.03
N ILE A 109 -1.65 30.86 12.41
CA ILE A 109 -2.04 30.12 13.62
C ILE A 109 -3.24 29.21 13.30
N LYS A 110 -2.93 27.92 13.13
CA LYS A 110 -3.85 26.79 13.10
C LYS A 110 -4.82 26.88 14.30
N GLN A 111 -6.10 26.54 14.11
CA GLN A 111 -7.03 26.34 15.23
C GLN A 111 -6.44 25.34 16.23
N THR A 112 -5.94 25.81 17.37
CA THR A 112 -5.59 24.99 18.52
C THR A 112 -6.81 24.82 19.40
N ARG A 113 -7.35 23.60 19.51
CA ARG A 113 -8.17 23.22 20.66
C ARG A 113 -7.34 23.45 21.93
N LEU A 114 -7.88 24.18 22.90
CA LEU A 114 -7.21 24.46 24.16
C LEU A 114 -7.36 23.25 25.09
N PHE A 115 -6.27 22.49 25.30
CA PHE A 115 -6.21 21.46 26.33
C PHE A 115 -5.49 22.02 27.56
N ARG A 116 -6.17 22.02 28.71
CA ARG A 116 -5.56 22.29 30.04
C ARG A 116 -5.45 20.97 30.81
N MET A 117 -4.29 20.65 31.35
CA MET A 117 -4.10 19.55 32.29
C MET A 117 -4.03 20.10 33.71
N TYR A 118 -4.96 19.67 34.56
CA TYR A 118 -4.88 19.88 35.99
C TYR A 118 -4.46 18.58 36.66
N ALA A 119 -3.29 18.54 37.30
CA ALA A 119 -2.84 17.40 38.08
C ALA A 119 -2.70 17.82 39.55
N PHE A 120 -3.47 17.22 40.44
CA PHE A 120 -3.38 17.45 41.89
C PHE A 120 -3.12 16.15 42.63
N VAL A 121 -2.33 16.22 43.69
CA VAL A 121 -2.21 15.17 44.70
C VAL A 121 -3.20 15.51 45.81
N THR A 122 -4.29 14.75 45.94
CA THR A 122 -5.18 14.89 47.10
C THR A 122 -4.54 14.25 48.33
N GLN A 123 -4.99 14.62 49.54
CA GLN A 123 -4.54 14.00 50.81
C GLN A 123 -4.81 12.48 50.91
N ILE A 124 -5.47 11.92 49.92
CA ILE A 124 -5.70 10.50 49.69
C ILE A 124 -4.86 10.18 48.44
N ASP A 125 -3.92 9.23 48.52
CA ASP A 125 -2.77 8.99 47.62
C ASP A 125 -3.04 8.71 46.12
N GLN A 126 -4.18 9.14 45.55
CA GLN A 126 -4.50 9.00 44.14
C GLN A 126 -4.36 10.35 43.41
N PRO A 127 -3.57 10.41 42.31
CA PRO A 127 -3.54 11.56 41.43
C PRO A 127 -4.92 11.79 40.81
N ALA A 128 -5.50 12.98 40.98
CA ALA A 128 -6.67 13.39 40.21
C ALA A 128 -6.18 14.23 39.03
N ILE A 129 -6.39 13.74 37.80
CA ILE A 129 -6.13 14.48 36.57
C ILE A 129 -7.47 14.82 35.92
N SER A 130 -7.73 16.10 35.70
CA SER A 130 -8.94 16.59 35.05
C SER A 130 -8.56 17.38 33.80
N PHE A 131 -9.20 17.04 32.68
CA PHE A 131 -9.29 17.91 31.50
C PHE A 131 -10.64 18.62 31.56
N SER A 132 -10.66 19.93 31.80
CA SER A 132 -11.86 20.73 31.61
C SER A 132 -11.76 21.52 30.31
N ASP A 133 -12.82 21.47 29.50
CA ASP A 133 -13.10 22.47 28.46
C ASP A 133 -13.49 23.76 29.17
N ASP A 134 -12.50 24.53 29.63
CA ASP A 134 -12.77 25.81 30.24
C ASP A 134 -13.22 26.81 29.18
N LYS A 135 -14.51 27.15 29.20
CA LYS A 135 -15.02 28.40 28.65
C LYS A 135 -14.42 29.58 29.43
N GLN A 136 -13.19 29.99 29.12
CA GLN A 136 -12.72 31.37 29.23
C GLN A 136 -11.23 31.52 28.88
N ASN A 137 -11.00 32.49 27.98
CA ASN A 137 -9.80 33.29 27.80
C ASN A 137 -8.65 32.97 28.76
N ASP A 138 -7.63 32.29 28.25
CA ASP A 138 -6.26 32.82 28.27
C ASP A 138 -5.30 31.85 27.58
N LYS A 139 -4.19 32.43 27.11
CA LYS A 139 -3.03 31.83 26.43
C LYS A 139 -2.71 30.38 26.86
N CYS A 140 -2.21 29.60 25.90
CA CYS A 140 -1.67 28.25 26.08
C CYS A 140 -0.64 28.22 27.23
N ASN A 141 -1.12 27.96 28.45
CA ASN A 141 -0.33 27.85 29.66
C ASN A 141 -0.61 26.47 30.23
N VAL A 142 0.37 25.57 30.14
CA VAL A 142 0.38 24.34 30.93
C VAL A 142 0.66 24.76 32.37
N TYR A 143 -0.39 24.83 33.20
CA TYR A 143 -0.22 25.11 34.62
C TYR A 143 0.20 23.83 35.34
N PHE A 144 1.51 23.64 35.48
CA PHE A 144 2.02 22.77 36.54
C PHE A 144 1.81 23.48 37.86
N LEU A 145 0.88 22.97 38.68
CA LEU A 145 0.97 23.26 40.11
C LEU A 145 2.29 22.68 40.57
N ARG A 146 3.15 23.64 40.96
CA ARG A 146 4.51 23.47 41.49
C ARG A 146 4.68 22.08 42.10
N PRO A 147 5.66 21.26 41.66
CA PRO A 147 5.97 20.05 42.40
C PRO A 147 6.17 20.48 43.86
N PRO A 148 5.52 19.81 44.83
CA PRO A 148 5.82 20.07 46.22
C PRO A 148 7.35 19.99 46.39
N LYS A 149 7.92 20.72 47.34
CA LYS A 149 9.36 20.58 47.67
C LYS A 149 9.72 19.14 48.10
N GLU A 150 8.73 18.27 48.22
CA GLU A 150 8.81 16.85 48.50
C GLU A 150 8.87 16.01 47.22
N ARG A 151 9.59 14.89 47.28
CA ARG A 151 9.71 13.94 46.16
C ARG A 151 8.31 13.47 45.76
N VAL A 152 7.88 13.85 44.56
CA VAL A 152 6.67 13.30 43.94
C VAL A 152 6.85 11.79 43.77
N PRO A 153 5.90 10.95 44.21
CA PRO A 153 5.98 9.51 44.00
C PRO A 153 6.05 9.17 42.51
N ILE A 154 6.89 8.20 42.15
CA ILE A 154 7.01 7.70 40.76
C ILE A 154 5.65 7.22 40.21
N THR A 155 4.77 6.74 41.07
CA THR A 155 3.39 6.34 40.73
C THR A 155 2.54 7.49 40.20
N PHE A 156 2.73 8.71 40.71
CA PHE A 156 2.07 9.92 40.19
C PHE A 156 2.61 10.24 38.79
N GLU A 157 3.94 10.20 38.61
CA GLU A 157 4.58 10.48 37.33
C GLU A 157 4.14 9.47 36.25
N ILE A 158 4.06 8.18 36.60
CA ILE A 158 3.48 7.13 35.74
C ILE A 158 2.03 7.41 35.39
N THR A 159 1.22 7.85 36.36
CA THR A 159 -0.21 8.14 36.14
C THR A 159 -0.39 9.30 35.17
N VAL A 160 0.38 10.37 35.32
CA VAL A 160 0.39 11.50 34.39
C VAL A 160 0.81 11.05 33.00
N PHE A 161 1.87 10.24 32.89
CA PHE A 161 2.35 9.74 31.60
C PHE A 161 1.32 8.84 30.90
N LYS A 162 0.73 7.88 31.62
CA LYS A 162 -0.34 7.02 31.07
C LYS A 162 -1.52 7.84 30.60
N HIS A 163 -1.93 8.84 31.37
CA HIS A 163 -3.02 9.70 30.99
C HIS A 163 -2.72 10.47 29.69
N LEU A 164 -1.50 10.98 29.49
CA LEU A 164 -1.11 11.58 28.21
C LEU A 164 -1.26 10.58 27.06
N MET A 165 -0.78 9.34 27.24
CA MET A 165 -0.88 8.30 26.23
C MET A 165 -2.32 7.95 25.88
N ASP A 166 -3.18 7.79 26.89
CA ASP A 166 -4.58 7.38 26.73
C ASP A 166 -5.45 8.43 26.01
N ASN A 167 -5.03 9.71 26.04
CA ASN A 167 -5.78 10.81 25.42
C ASN A 167 -5.38 11.10 23.96
N ILE A 168 -4.42 10.36 23.41
CA ILE A 168 -4.03 10.51 22.00
C ILE A 168 -5.04 9.78 21.14
N THR A 169 -5.95 10.53 20.54
CA THR A 169 -7.04 9.98 19.70
C THR A 169 -6.96 10.44 18.25
N ASP A 170 -6.21 11.50 17.98
CA ASP A 170 -6.08 12.14 16.67
C ASP A 170 -4.71 12.86 16.53
N TRP A 171 -4.43 13.37 15.32
CA TRP A 171 -3.19 14.10 15.05
C TRP A 171 -3.00 15.37 15.93
N PRO A 172 -4.04 16.20 16.15
CA PRO A 172 -3.93 17.34 17.08
C PRO A 172 -3.53 16.95 18.50
N SER A 173 -4.11 15.88 19.07
CA SER A 173 -3.76 15.40 20.41
C SER A 173 -2.34 14.83 20.48
N LEU A 174 -1.85 14.18 19.41
CA LEU A 174 -0.44 13.80 19.30
C LEU A 174 0.49 15.02 19.30
N GLU A 175 0.21 16.01 18.45
CA GLU A 175 1.02 17.23 18.33
C GLU A 175 1.06 18.00 19.66
N PHE A 176 -0.10 18.15 20.30
CA PHE A 176 -0.20 18.73 21.63
C PHE A 176 0.70 17.98 22.63
N THR A 177 0.65 16.65 22.63
CA THR A 177 1.43 15.85 23.57
C THR A 177 2.93 15.96 23.32
N ILE A 178 3.35 16.02 22.05
CA ILE A 178 4.75 16.27 21.67
C ILE A 178 5.21 17.64 22.17
N GLN A 179 4.37 18.68 22.09
CA GLN A 179 4.69 20.00 22.62
C GLN A 179 4.71 20.02 24.15
N ALA A 180 3.77 19.34 24.79
CA ALA A 180 3.65 19.23 26.25
C ALA A 180 4.88 18.57 26.88
N LYS A 181 5.57 17.68 26.14
CA LYS A 181 6.85 17.08 26.53
C LYS A 181 7.86 18.09 27.05
N ASN A 182 7.96 19.28 26.45
CA ASN A 182 8.95 20.29 26.86
C ASN A 182 8.68 20.83 28.28
N TYR A 183 7.42 20.82 28.71
CA TYR A 183 7.02 21.21 30.06
C TYR A 183 7.04 20.02 31.04
N LEU A 184 6.94 18.81 30.52
CA LEU A 184 6.81 17.55 31.24
C LEU A 184 8.07 16.68 31.25
N SER A 185 9.21 17.20 30.77
CA SER A 185 10.42 16.41 30.52
C SER A 185 10.84 15.59 31.74
N ALA A 186 10.90 16.20 32.92
CA ALA A 186 11.28 15.54 34.16
C ALA A 186 10.31 14.42 34.59
N VAL A 187 9.00 14.58 34.31
CA VAL A 187 7.98 13.56 34.61
C VAL A 187 8.12 12.39 33.63
N ILE A 188 8.26 12.69 32.34
CA ILE A 188 8.39 11.70 31.28
C ILE A 188 9.68 10.91 31.43
N GLU A 189 10.82 11.56 31.69
CA GLU A 189 12.13 10.91 31.83
C GLU A 189 12.13 9.83 32.93
N LYS A 190 11.38 10.05 34.01
CA LYS A 190 11.26 9.08 35.11
C LYS A 190 10.20 8.00 34.84
N ALA A 191 9.04 8.37 34.30
CA ALA A 191 7.94 7.43 34.06
C ALA A 191 8.15 6.52 32.84
N LEU A 192 8.86 7.00 31.82
CA LEU A 192 9.03 6.31 30.54
C LEU A 192 9.73 4.94 30.71
N PRO A 193 10.87 4.81 31.42
CA PRO A 193 11.52 3.51 31.60
C PRO A 193 10.63 2.44 32.25
N GLU A 194 9.77 2.83 33.19
CA GLU A 194 8.89 1.89 33.90
C GLU A 194 7.64 1.51 33.08
N SER A 195 7.22 2.37 32.15
CA SER A 195 5.97 2.19 31.40
C SER A 195 6.18 1.73 29.95
N PHE A 196 7.38 1.92 29.38
CA PHE A 196 7.64 1.74 27.96
C PHE A 196 7.28 0.34 27.46
N CYS A 197 7.84 -0.72 28.06
CA CYS A 197 7.61 -2.10 27.61
C CYS A 197 6.13 -2.48 27.70
N ASN A 198 5.46 -2.07 28.78
CA ASN A 198 4.04 -2.35 28.99
C ASN A 198 3.16 -1.68 27.94
N ILE A 199 3.42 -0.40 27.62
CA ILE A 199 2.67 0.33 26.59
C ILE A 199 2.97 -0.25 25.20
N LEU A 200 4.24 -0.55 24.91
CA LEU A 200 4.63 -1.15 23.65
C LEU A 200 3.99 -2.53 23.46
N GLU A 201 3.87 -3.32 24.52
CA GLU A 201 3.19 -4.63 24.48
C GLU A 201 1.69 -4.48 24.18
N VAL A 202 1.02 -3.50 24.78
CA VAL A 202 -0.40 -3.20 24.47
C VAL A 202 -0.55 -2.81 23.00
N ILE A 203 0.27 -1.88 22.51
CA ILE A 203 0.31 -1.47 21.11
C ILE A 203 0.55 -2.68 20.19
N THR A 204 1.52 -3.52 20.55
CA THR A 204 1.88 -4.74 19.80
C THR A 204 0.68 -5.67 19.65
N LYS A 205 -0.01 -5.96 20.75
CA LYS A 205 -1.22 -6.80 20.75
C LYS A 205 -2.35 -6.18 19.94
N ASP A 206 -2.47 -4.86 19.95
CA ASP A 206 -3.50 -4.17 19.17
C ASP A 206 -3.17 -4.12 17.68
N LEU A 207 -1.89 -4.02 17.29
CA LEU A 207 -1.44 -4.12 15.90
C LEU A 207 -1.60 -5.55 15.35
N GLU A 208 -1.47 -6.57 16.20
CA GLU A 208 -1.73 -7.96 15.82
C GLU A 208 -3.22 -8.24 15.55
N LYS A 209 -4.10 -7.50 16.23
CA LYS A 209 -5.53 -7.53 15.91
C LYS A 209 -5.74 -6.74 14.62
N SER A 210 -6.45 -7.32 13.66
CA SER A 210 -6.84 -6.66 12.40
C SER A 210 -7.76 -5.43 12.57
N VAL A 211 -8.04 -5.01 13.81
CA VAL A 211 -8.92 -3.91 14.21
C VAL A 211 -8.14 -2.72 14.79
N SER A 212 -6.80 -2.69 14.65
CA SER A 212 -5.98 -1.56 15.10
C SER A 212 -6.54 -0.19 14.66
N ASN A 213 -6.82 0.67 15.64
CA ASN A 213 -7.32 2.03 15.43
C ASN A 213 -6.13 3.01 15.26
N LEU A 214 -6.41 4.20 14.73
CA LEU A 214 -5.40 5.26 14.56
C LEU A 214 -4.71 5.60 15.90
N THR A 215 -5.41 5.47 17.02
CA THR A 215 -4.90 5.70 18.38
C THR A 215 -3.61 4.93 18.68
N SER A 216 -3.57 3.60 18.49
CA SER A 216 -2.37 2.80 18.79
C SER A 216 -1.15 3.23 17.96
N ILE A 217 -1.38 3.70 16.73
CA ILE A 217 -0.32 4.20 15.84
C ILE A 217 0.23 5.53 16.36
N LEU A 218 -0.66 6.46 16.71
CA LEU A 218 -0.25 7.75 17.24
C LEU A 218 0.47 7.61 18.59
N GLN A 219 0.00 6.70 19.45
CA GLN A 219 0.66 6.33 20.69
C GLN A 219 2.06 5.76 20.41
N TYR A 220 2.22 4.86 19.44
CA TYR A 220 3.52 4.35 19.03
C TYR A 220 4.47 5.46 18.55
N LEU A 221 3.99 6.36 17.70
CA LEU A 221 4.77 7.49 17.20
C LEU A 221 5.27 8.38 18.35
N LEU A 222 4.41 8.69 19.32
CA LEU A 222 4.82 9.43 20.51
C LEU A 222 5.85 8.64 21.32
N LEU A 223 5.56 7.38 21.64
CA LEU A 223 6.40 6.53 22.48
C LEU A 223 7.83 6.44 21.92
N ARG A 224 7.98 6.27 20.61
CA ARG A 224 9.28 6.26 19.92
C ARG A 224 9.94 7.63 19.87
N THR A 225 9.17 8.70 19.71
CA THR A 225 9.69 10.08 19.78
C THR A 225 10.25 10.41 21.16
N LEU A 226 9.63 9.90 22.23
CA LEU A 226 10.09 10.06 23.61
C LEU A 226 11.31 9.20 23.92
N ALA A 227 11.30 7.94 23.48
CA ALA A 227 12.42 7.00 23.65
C ALA A 227 13.74 7.54 23.10
N GLU A 228 13.69 8.30 22.01
CA GLU A 228 14.91 8.86 21.42
C GLU A 228 15.63 9.86 22.32
N ALA A 229 14.83 10.74 22.92
CA ALA A 229 15.35 11.76 23.81
C ALA A 229 15.79 11.17 25.16
N SER A 230 15.41 9.92 25.46
CA SER A 230 15.89 9.21 26.64
C SER A 230 17.36 8.84 26.50
N GLU A 231 18.10 8.91 27.60
CA GLU A 231 19.47 8.38 27.68
C GLU A 231 19.49 6.84 27.83
N ASN A 232 18.34 6.22 28.08
CA ASN A 232 18.25 4.78 28.32
C ASN A 232 18.40 3.97 27.02
N ALA A 233 19.56 3.34 26.85
CA ALA A 233 19.89 2.54 25.67
C ALA A 233 19.00 1.28 25.50
N THR A 234 18.42 0.75 26.58
CA THR A 234 17.54 -0.44 26.51
C THR A 234 16.24 -0.11 25.79
N ILE A 235 15.63 1.03 26.13
CA ILE A 235 14.39 1.53 25.51
C ILE A 235 14.59 1.75 24.00
N LYS A 236 15.76 2.21 23.59
CA LYS A 236 16.06 2.46 22.17
C LYS A 236 16.07 1.19 21.32
N LYS A 237 16.43 0.05 21.90
CA LYS A 237 16.58 -1.24 21.21
C LYS A 237 15.28 -2.02 21.04
N GLU A 238 14.28 -1.74 21.86
CA GLU A 238 12.94 -2.34 21.75
C GLU A 238 12.20 -1.73 20.55
N LEU A 239 11.82 -2.59 19.62
CA LEU A 239 11.21 -2.22 18.34
C LEU A 239 10.01 -3.10 18.05
N LEU A 240 9.09 -2.57 17.26
CA LEU A 240 8.10 -3.39 16.58
C LEU A 240 8.78 -4.37 15.63
N SER A 241 8.19 -5.56 15.49
CA SER A 241 8.60 -6.53 14.46
C SER A 241 8.38 -5.95 13.05
N PRO A 242 9.08 -6.47 12.02
CA PRO A 242 8.89 -6.04 10.65
C PRO A 242 7.42 -6.05 10.19
N TRP A 243 6.65 -7.06 10.59
CA TRP A 243 5.22 -7.14 10.29
C TRP A 243 4.40 -6.05 11.00
N GLN A 244 4.66 -5.78 12.28
CA GLN A 244 3.94 -4.74 13.01
C GLN A 244 4.27 -3.34 12.45
N LEU A 245 5.51 -3.11 12.02
CA LEU A 245 5.91 -1.87 11.37
C LEU A 245 5.20 -1.69 10.02
N PHE A 246 5.04 -2.78 9.25
CA PHE A 246 4.20 -2.78 8.06
C PHE A 246 2.75 -2.38 8.37
N VAL A 247 2.13 -2.96 9.39
CA VAL A 247 0.75 -2.63 9.79
C VAL A 247 0.62 -1.14 10.13
N VAL A 248 1.60 -0.56 10.83
CA VAL A 248 1.64 0.89 11.09
C VAL A 248 1.57 1.69 9.79
N VAL A 249 2.42 1.38 8.80
CA VAL A 249 2.45 2.08 7.51
C VAL A 249 1.18 1.87 6.70
N GLN A 250 0.67 0.64 6.64
CA GLN A 250 -0.59 0.33 5.96
C GLN A 250 -1.74 1.21 6.48
N ARG A 251 -1.83 1.38 7.81
CA ARG A 251 -2.86 2.20 8.42
C ARG A 251 -2.65 3.69 8.20
N LEU A 252 -1.41 4.17 8.19
CA LEU A 252 -1.10 5.56 7.85
C LEU A 252 -1.59 5.89 6.43
N ILE A 253 -1.34 4.99 5.47
CA ILE A 253 -1.81 5.09 4.08
C ILE A 253 -3.34 5.12 4.03
N GLN A 254 -4.02 4.19 4.72
CA GLN A 254 -5.49 4.10 4.74
C GLN A 254 -6.16 5.36 5.32
N ASN A 255 -5.53 6.03 6.29
CA ASN A 255 -6.06 7.23 6.92
C ASN A 255 -5.80 8.52 6.13
N LYS A 256 -5.09 8.46 4.99
CA LYS A 256 -4.86 9.58 4.04
C LYS A 256 -4.50 10.91 4.70
N SER A 257 -3.74 10.90 5.79
CA SER A 257 -3.42 12.13 6.53
C SER A 257 -2.04 12.65 6.13
N PRO A 258 -1.92 13.77 5.40
CA PRO A 258 -0.65 14.45 5.14
C PRO A 258 -0.17 15.27 6.36
N GLN A 259 -0.61 14.94 7.57
CA GLN A 259 -0.27 15.68 8.78
C GLN A 259 0.87 14.97 9.52
N ASN A 260 1.87 15.76 9.93
CA ASN A 260 3.02 15.34 10.73
C ASN A 260 3.98 14.36 10.03
N ASP A 261 4.18 14.54 8.72
CA ASP A 261 5.12 13.78 7.91
C ASP A 261 6.54 13.74 8.51
N ASP A 262 6.99 14.82 9.15
CA ASP A 262 8.31 14.85 9.80
C ASP A 262 8.42 13.89 10.98
N VAL A 263 7.40 13.82 11.86
CA VAL A 263 7.40 12.91 13.02
C VAL A 263 7.36 11.47 12.54
N VAL A 264 6.44 11.17 11.63
CA VAL A 264 6.28 9.84 11.02
C VAL A 264 7.58 9.41 10.33
N ARG A 265 8.14 10.28 9.48
CA ARG A 265 9.40 10.02 8.75
C ARG A 265 10.53 9.73 9.72
N ASN A 266 10.72 10.55 10.75
CA ASN A 266 11.84 10.40 11.67
C ASN A 266 11.74 9.10 12.48
N VAL A 267 10.54 8.74 12.96
CA VAL A 267 10.32 7.47 13.67
C VAL A 267 10.54 6.27 12.75
N LEU A 268 9.90 6.26 11.57
CA LEU A 268 10.02 5.16 10.61
C LEU A 268 11.45 4.99 10.10
N LEU A 269 12.13 6.09 9.74
CA LEU A 269 13.50 6.05 9.24
C LEU A 269 14.45 5.41 10.26
N ARG A 270 14.32 5.76 11.54
CA ARG A 270 15.15 5.20 12.59
C ARG A 270 14.88 3.71 12.80
N ASP A 271 13.62 3.35 12.97
CA ASP A 271 13.26 1.97 13.26
C ASP A 271 13.61 1.06 12.06
N LEU A 272 13.47 1.55 10.82
CA LEU A 272 13.94 0.86 9.62
C LEU A 272 15.46 0.77 9.54
N GLN A 273 16.21 1.83 9.86
CA GLN A 273 17.67 1.78 9.89
C GLN A 273 18.17 0.70 10.85
N GLU A 274 17.60 0.65 12.05
CA GLU A 274 17.94 -0.35 13.06
C GLU A 274 17.58 -1.77 12.59
N HIS A 275 16.43 -1.97 11.96
CA HIS A 275 16.07 -3.25 11.33
C HIS A 275 17.03 -3.62 10.19
N CYS A 276 17.38 -2.68 9.33
CA CYS A 276 18.31 -2.92 8.23
C CYS A 276 19.75 -3.18 8.70
N CYS A 277 20.11 -2.86 9.95
CA CYS A 277 21.40 -3.23 10.55
C CYS A 277 21.38 -4.67 11.12
N ARG A 278 20.21 -5.29 11.26
CA ARG A 278 20.05 -6.67 11.71
C ARG A 278 20.08 -7.64 10.53
N ARG A 279 20.43 -8.90 10.81
CA ARG A 279 20.28 -10.00 9.84
C ARG A 279 18.81 -10.40 9.78
N LEU A 280 18.09 -9.90 8.78
CA LEU A 280 16.70 -10.24 8.51
C LEU A 280 16.60 -11.31 7.41
N SER A 281 15.50 -12.06 7.43
CA SER A 281 15.13 -12.95 6.33
C SER A 281 14.59 -12.15 5.13
N LYS A 282 14.53 -12.79 3.96
CA LYS A 282 14.00 -12.16 2.74
C LYS A 282 12.54 -11.70 2.90
N LEU A 283 11.67 -12.49 3.51
CA LEU A 283 10.27 -12.07 3.73
C LEU A 283 10.14 -10.98 4.80
N GLN A 284 10.98 -10.97 5.85
CA GLN A 284 11.02 -9.82 6.75
C GLN A 284 11.39 -8.53 6.00
N PHE A 285 12.30 -8.60 5.03
CA PHE A 285 12.53 -7.47 4.12
C PHE A 285 11.32 -7.15 3.24
N ILE A 286 10.56 -8.15 2.76
CA ILE A 286 9.28 -7.91 2.05
C ILE A 286 8.28 -7.16 2.95
N PHE A 287 8.19 -7.50 4.24
CA PHE A 287 7.34 -6.80 5.19
C PHE A 287 7.74 -5.32 5.30
N LEU A 288 9.04 -5.02 5.31
CA LEU A 288 9.54 -3.65 5.44
C LEU A 288 9.49 -2.83 4.14
N LEU A 289 9.31 -3.47 2.99
CA LEU A 289 9.46 -2.79 1.71
C LEU A 289 8.42 -1.67 1.48
N PRO A 290 7.11 -1.85 1.81
CA PRO A 290 6.15 -0.76 1.79
C PRO A 290 6.56 0.40 2.72
N CYS A 291 7.23 0.13 3.84
CA CYS A 291 7.70 1.18 4.74
C CYS A 291 8.84 2.00 4.12
N VAL A 292 9.76 1.34 3.41
CA VAL A 292 10.83 2.00 2.65
C VAL A 292 10.22 2.86 1.53
N ASN A 293 9.28 2.31 0.77
CA ASN A 293 8.60 3.06 -0.30
C ASN A 293 7.78 4.22 0.24
N TYR A 294 7.12 4.06 1.40
CA TYR A 294 6.38 5.13 2.06
C TYR A 294 7.29 6.28 2.49
N LEU A 295 8.47 5.99 3.02
CA LEU A 295 9.47 7.04 3.31
C LEU A 295 9.89 7.81 2.05
N SER A 296 10.08 7.11 0.94
CA SER A 296 10.40 7.74 -0.35
C SER A 296 9.26 8.61 -0.87
N PHE A 297 8.02 8.21 -0.60
CA PHE A 297 6.83 9.01 -0.90
C PHE A 297 6.78 10.29 -0.07
N LEU A 298 7.14 10.23 1.22
CA LEU A 298 7.19 11.41 2.09
C LEU A 298 8.34 12.37 1.75
N HIS A 299 9.46 11.87 1.23
CA HIS A 299 10.64 12.70 0.97
C HIS A 299 11.55 12.11 -0.12
N GLU A 300 12.00 12.95 -1.06
CA GLU A 300 12.79 12.53 -2.23
C GLU A 300 14.10 11.80 -1.87
N LYS A 301 14.74 12.20 -0.77
CA LYS A 301 15.97 11.58 -0.28
C LYS A 301 15.66 10.56 0.81
N ASN A 302 15.61 9.28 0.44
CA ASN A 302 15.56 8.18 1.38
C ASN A 302 16.88 7.38 1.33
N PRO A 303 17.72 7.43 2.39
CA PRO A 303 19.02 6.77 2.39
C PRO A 303 18.94 5.23 2.37
N LEU A 304 17.76 4.67 2.65
CA LEU A 304 17.56 3.22 2.68
C LEU A 304 17.36 2.62 1.29
N ILE A 305 16.87 3.39 0.31
CA ILE A 305 16.55 2.90 -1.04
C ILE A 305 17.74 2.19 -1.67
N SER A 306 18.90 2.83 -1.67
CA SER A 306 20.09 2.31 -2.37
C SER A 306 20.66 1.05 -1.74
N SER A 307 20.52 0.90 -0.41
CA SER A 307 21.04 -0.25 0.34
C SER A 307 20.10 -1.46 0.39
N PHE A 308 18.81 -1.26 0.10
CA PHE A 308 17.80 -2.32 0.23
C PHE A 308 18.08 -3.53 -0.69
N PRO A 309 18.43 -3.37 -1.98
CA PRO A 309 18.65 -4.51 -2.87
C PRO A 309 19.75 -5.45 -2.38
N SER A 310 20.90 -4.92 -1.94
CA SER A 310 22.01 -5.76 -1.47
C SER A 310 21.63 -6.51 -0.19
N LYS A 311 20.97 -5.82 0.76
CA LYS A 311 20.51 -6.43 2.01
C LYS A 311 19.46 -7.52 1.80
N PHE A 312 18.55 -7.33 0.85
CA PHE A 312 17.58 -8.36 0.49
C PHE A 312 18.26 -9.62 -0.07
N GLU A 313 19.28 -9.46 -0.93
CA GLU A 313 19.99 -10.62 -1.49
C GLU A 313 20.85 -11.34 -0.43
N GLU A 314 21.39 -10.62 0.56
CA GLU A 314 22.09 -11.19 1.72
C GLU A 314 21.16 -11.90 2.73
N GLY A 315 19.86 -11.60 2.69
CA GLY A 315 18.87 -12.14 3.61
C GLY A 315 18.69 -13.66 3.48
N SER A 316 18.47 -14.34 4.60
CA SER A 316 18.22 -15.78 4.59
C SER A 316 16.84 -16.11 4.01
N VAL A 317 16.76 -17.23 3.30
CA VAL A 317 15.51 -17.79 2.77
C VAL A 317 14.71 -18.53 3.85
N TRP A 318 15.39 -19.01 4.89
CA TRP A 318 14.78 -19.77 6.00
C TRP A 318 13.95 -18.89 6.91
N GLU A 319 12.71 -19.32 7.19
CA GLU A 319 11.80 -18.65 8.11
C GLU A 319 10.97 -19.62 8.94
N GLY A 320 10.57 -19.14 10.12
CA GLY A 320 9.56 -19.81 10.94
C GLY A 320 8.19 -19.78 10.25
N LYS A 321 7.30 -20.68 10.68
CA LYS A 321 5.92 -20.73 10.19
C LYS A 321 5.20 -19.44 10.56
N TYR A 322 4.79 -18.66 9.56
CA TYR A 322 3.85 -17.55 9.73
C TYR A 322 2.45 -18.02 9.35
N ASP A 323 1.50 -17.81 10.25
CA ASP A 323 0.09 -18.03 9.93
C ASP A 323 -0.38 -17.02 8.89
N ASP A 324 -1.25 -17.47 7.98
CA ASP A 324 -1.89 -16.66 6.94
C ASP A 324 -0.90 -15.90 6.04
N LEU A 325 0.23 -16.53 5.70
CA LEU A 325 1.29 -15.90 4.90
C LEU A 325 0.80 -15.38 3.54
N ASP A 326 -0.13 -16.08 2.90
CA ASP A 326 -0.81 -15.67 1.66
C ASP A 326 -1.54 -14.34 1.82
N LYS A 327 -2.33 -14.19 2.89
CA LYS A 327 -3.03 -12.95 3.21
C LYS A 327 -2.05 -11.82 3.52
N LYS A 328 -0.95 -12.11 4.22
CA LYS A 328 0.08 -11.12 4.56
C LYS A 328 0.79 -10.57 3.32
N VAL A 329 1.26 -11.46 2.44
CA VAL A 329 1.93 -11.05 1.18
C VAL A 329 0.97 -10.28 0.29
N THR A 330 -0.29 -10.72 0.18
CA THR A 330 -1.32 -10.02 -0.59
C THR A 330 -1.60 -8.63 -0.02
N SER A 331 -1.71 -8.50 1.31
CA SER A 331 -1.88 -7.23 2.01
C SER A 331 -0.71 -6.26 1.75
N ILE A 332 0.51 -6.77 1.66
CA ILE A 332 1.72 -5.98 1.34
C ILE A 332 1.66 -5.45 -0.08
N LEU A 333 1.34 -6.32 -1.05
CA LEU A 333 1.18 -5.91 -2.44
C LEU A 333 0.06 -4.87 -2.60
N ASP A 334 -1.11 -5.09 -2.00
CA ASP A 334 -2.23 -4.15 -2.06
C ASP A 334 -1.88 -2.77 -1.46
N THR A 335 -1.16 -2.78 -0.33
CA THR A 335 -0.71 -1.54 0.33
C THR A 335 0.28 -0.76 -0.54
N ASP A 336 1.26 -1.45 -1.14
CA ASP A 336 2.25 -0.79 -2.00
C ASP A 336 1.63 -0.27 -3.31
N LEU A 337 0.70 -1.04 -3.90
CA LEU A 337 -0.06 -0.59 -5.07
C LEU A 337 -0.95 0.61 -4.76
N THR A 338 -1.50 0.68 -3.55
CA THR A 338 -2.25 1.86 -3.09
C THR A 338 -1.33 3.07 -2.97
N LEU A 339 -0.15 2.88 -2.39
CA LEU A 339 0.87 3.93 -2.29
C LEU A 339 1.32 4.43 -3.67
N LEU A 340 1.48 3.52 -4.64
CA LEU A 340 1.78 3.87 -6.02
C LEU A 340 0.71 4.78 -6.63
N LYS A 341 -0.56 4.41 -6.49
CA LYS A 341 -1.67 5.21 -7.03
C LYS A 341 -1.67 6.61 -6.41
N MET A 342 -1.46 6.70 -5.09
CA MET A 342 -1.34 7.99 -4.40
C MET A 342 -0.16 8.84 -4.92
N GLY A 343 0.99 8.21 -5.18
CA GLY A 343 2.16 8.87 -5.78
C GLY A 343 1.88 9.41 -7.18
N ASN A 344 1.28 8.58 -8.04
CA ASN A 344 0.94 8.97 -9.41
C ASN A 344 -0.09 10.11 -9.44
N ASP A 345 -1.10 10.07 -8.57
CA ASP A 345 -2.10 11.13 -8.45
C ASP A 345 -1.45 12.45 -7.97
N ALA A 346 -0.53 12.38 -7.02
CA ALA A 346 0.20 13.55 -6.52
C ALA A 346 1.11 14.15 -7.60
N VAL A 347 1.83 13.32 -8.37
CA VAL A 347 2.68 13.78 -9.49
C VAL A 347 1.83 14.41 -10.59
N ALA A 348 0.69 13.82 -10.95
CA ALA A 348 -0.24 14.35 -11.94
C ALA A 348 -0.83 15.72 -11.53
N GLN A 349 -0.93 15.99 -10.23
CA GLN A 349 -1.36 17.28 -9.67
C GLN A 349 -0.21 18.28 -9.49
N SER A 350 1.05 17.84 -9.60
CA SER A 350 2.23 18.68 -9.44
C SER A 350 2.66 19.33 -10.76
N SER A 351 3.29 20.50 -10.67
CA SER A 351 3.88 21.20 -11.82
C SER A 351 5.16 20.55 -12.36
N ASN A 352 5.66 19.49 -11.72
CA ASN A 352 6.82 18.73 -12.18
C ASN A 352 6.44 17.27 -12.51
N PRO A 353 5.97 17.00 -13.75
CA PRO A 353 5.56 15.66 -14.17
C PRO A 353 6.71 14.63 -14.24
N TYR A 354 7.96 15.06 -14.01
CA TYR A 354 9.15 14.20 -14.04
C TYR A 354 9.69 13.81 -12.66
N ALA A 355 9.05 14.25 -11.57
CA ALA A 355 9.40 13.82 -10.21
C ALA A 355 8.94 12.37 -9.97
N ARG A 356 9.64 11.40 -10.57
CA ARG A 356 9.42 9.98 -10.23
C ARG A 356 9.97 9.73 -8.83
N VAL A 357 9.08 9.40 -7.91
CA VAL A 357 9.45 8.87 -6.60
C VAL A 357 10.29 7.62 -6.82
N GLN A 358 11.55 7.64 -6.38
CA GLN A 358 12.40 6.44 -6.39
C GLN A 358 11.75 5.40 -5.47
N ARG A 359 11.37 4.26 -6.04
CA ARG A 359 10.72 3.18 -5.29
C ARG A 359 11.18 1.83 -5.79
N HIS A 360 11.11 0.86 -4.89
CA HIS A 360 11.30 -0.54 -5.22
C HIS A 360 9.98 -1.14 -5.67
N GLN A 361 10.03 -1.99 -6.69
CA GLN A 361 8.87 -2.72 -7.20
C GLN A 361 8.62 -3.94 -6.31
N VAL A 362 7.68 -3.86 -5.38
CA VAL A 362 7.42 -4.92 -4.38
C VAL A 362 7.11 -6.26 -5.06
N GLU A 363 6.35 -6.22 -6.16
CA GLU A 363 5.98 -7.37 -6.97
C GLU A 363 7.18 -8.19 -7.45
N MET A 364 8.28 -7.53 -7.85
CA MET A 364 9.51 -8.20 -8.24
C MET A 364 10.13 -8.96 -7.06
N TYR A 365 10.20 -8.33 -5.89
CA TYR A 365 10.83 -8.93 -4.71
C TYR A 365 9.98 -10.10 -4.18
N VAL A 366 8.65 -10.01 -4.27
CA VAL A 366 7.74 -11.11 -3.91
C VAL A 366 7.97 -12.32 -4.83
N ILE A 367 8.11 -12.14 -6.15
CA ILE A 367 8.42 -13.24 -7.07
C ILE A 367 9.80 -13.85 -6.76
N LYS A 368 10.80 -13.01 -6.46
CA LYS A 368 12.14 -13.47 -6.01
C LYS A 368 12.10 -14.24 -4.70
N LEU A 369 11.15 -13.96 -3.81
CA LEU A 369 10.96 -14.71 -2.57
C LEU A 369 10.30 -16.06 -2.87
N LEU A 370 9.16 -16.05 -3.57
CA LEU A 370 8.30 -17.21 -3.78
C LEU A 370 8.98 -18.36 -4.54
N GLN A 371 9.96 -18.07 -5.41
CA GLN A 371 10.71 -19.12 -6.11
C GLN A 371 11.44 -20.09 -5.16
N HIS A 372 11.63 -19.71 -3.89
CA HIS A 372 12.28 -20.53 -2.88
C HIS A 372 11.30 -21.36 -2.02
N TYR A 373 9.99 -21.15 -2.20
CA TYR A 373 8.92 -21.80 -1.43
C TYR A 373 8.36 -23.01 -2.20
N SER A 374 9.20 -24.00 -2.50
CA SER A 374 8.87 -25.14 -3.38
C SER A 374 7.65 -25.95 -2.95
N ASP A 375 7.35 -25.98 -1.66
CA ASP A 375 6.32 -26.84 -1.08
C ASP A 375 5.01 -26.07 -0.78
N GLU A 376 4.98 -24.75 -1.01
CA GLU A 376 3.85 -23.87 -0.70
C GLU A 376 3.10 -23.47 -1.97
N SER A 377 2.59 -24.48 -2.71
CA SER A 377 1.79 -24.27 -3.93
C SER A 377 0.61 -23.31 -3.69
N ARG A 378 -0.09 -23.45 -2.54
CA ARG A 378 -1.24 -22.61 -2.18
C ARG A 378 -0.85 -21.13 -2.01
N LEU A 379 0.28 -20.85 -1.36
CA LEU A 379 0.80 -19.49 -1.22
C LEU A 379 1.08 -18.88 -2.59
N CYS A 380 1.82 -19.61 -3.43
CA CYS A 380 2.17 -19.16 -4.78
C CYS A 380 0.91 -18.90 -5.62
N GLN A 381 -0.07 -19.80 -5.57
CA GLN A 381 -1.33 -19.65 -6.28
C GLN A 381 -2.09 -18.40 -5.82
N SER A 382 -2.28 -18.21 -4.51
CA SER A 382 -3.02 -17.05 -3.99
C SER A 382 -2.36 -15.72 -4.37
N VAL A 383 -1.04 -15.63 -4.28
CA VAL A 383 -0.31 -14.39 -4.62
C VAL A 383 -0.37 -14.14 -6.13
N LEU A 384 -0.19 -15.18 -6.94
CA LEU A 384 -0.29 -15.05 -8.38
C LEU A 384 -1.71 -14.60 -8.79
N GLU A 385 -2.77 -15.21 -8.26
CA GLU A 385 -4.16 -14.81 -8.51
C GLU A 385 -4.40 -13.32 -8.23
N PHE A 386 -3.83 -12.78 -7.14
CA PHE A 386 -3.87 -11.34 -6.87
C PHE A 386 -3.13 -10.51 -7.94
N LEU A 387 -1.93 -10.94 -8.35
CA LEU A 387 -1.15 -10.25 -9.39
C LEU A 387 -1.84 -10.25 -10.76
N PHE A 388 -2.62 -11.29 -11.08
CA PHE A 388 -3.36 -11.36 -12.36
C PHE A 388 -4.45 -10.31 -12.52
N ALA A 389 -5.01 -9.85 -11.40
CA ALA A 389 -5.97 -8.76 -11.38
C ALA A 389 -5.32 -7.39 -11.63
N GLN A 390 -3.99 -7.29 -11.65
CA GLN A 390 -3.26 -6.02 -11.79
C GLN A 390 -3.03 -5.62 -13.26
N SER A 391 -2.53 -4.40 -13.44
CA SER A 391 -2.29 -3.79 -14.75
C SER A 391 -1.06 -4.36 -15.47
N GLU A 392 -0.97 -4.08 -16.78
CA GLU A 392 0.19 -4.38 -17.61
C GLU A 392 1.49 -3.80 -17.03
N GLU A 393 1.47 -2.59 -16.46
CA GLU A 393 2.65 -1.98 -15.85
C GLU A 393 3.27 -2.84 -14.73
N ILE A 394 2.43 -3.44 -13.87
CA ILE A 394 2.88 -4.31 -12.79
C ILE A 394 3.50 -5.59 -13.34
N TRP A 395 2.91 -6.17 -14.38
CA TRP A 395 3.47 -7.35 -15.04
C TRP A 395 4.76 -7.05 -15.79
N ASN A 396 4.86 -5.87 -16.41
CA ASN A 396 6.11 -5.39 -17.00
C ASN A 396 7.21 -5.30 -15.94
N ASN A 397 6.92 -4.80 -14.75
CA ASN A 397 7.89 -4.76 -13.64
C ASN A 397 8.32 -6.17 -13.19
N ILE A 398 7.37 -7.12 -13.09
CA ILE A 398 7.67 -8.52 -12.76
C ILE A 398 8.55 -9.16 -13.82
N CYS A 399 8.28 -8.93 -15.10
CA CYS A 399 8.96 -9.58 -16.21
C CYS A 399 10.27 -8.90 -16.61
N GLN A 400 10.52 -7.67 -16.15
CA GLN A 400 11.80 -6.97 -16.30
C GLN A 400 12.93 -7.65 -15.50
N SER A 401 14.18 -7.42 -15.92
CA SER A 401 15.40 -7.70 -15.14
C SER A 401 15.56 -9.16 -14.64
N ASP A 402 15.71 -10.11 -15.57
CA ASP A 402 15.98 -11.54 -15.30
C ASP A 402 15.00 -12.25 -14.35
N ASN A 403 13.81 -11.67 -14.15
CA ASN A 403 12.76 -12.25 -13.30
C ASN A 403 11.79 -13.15 -14.07
N GLY A 404 11.82 -13.16 -15.41
CA GLY A 404 11.00 -14.09 -16.21
C GLY A 404 11.20 -15.56 -15.82
N ASP A 405 12.44 -16.00 -15.62
CA ASP A 405 12.76 -17.35 -15.13
C ASP A 405 12.19 -17.59 -13.72
N LYS A 406 12.30 -16.60 -12.83
CA LYS A 406 11.81 -16.70 -11.45
C LYS A 406 10.28 -16.78 -11.42
N CYS A 407 9.60 -15.94 -12.20
CA CYS A 407 8.15 -15.97 -12.36
C CYS A 407 7.68 -17.33 -12.88
N TRP A 408 8.34 -17.86 -13.91
CA TRP A 408 8.04 -19.20 -14.43
C TRP A 408 8.20 -20.28 -13.34
N ARG A 409 9.25 -20.21 -12.50
CA ARG A 409 9.43 -21.15 -11.38
C ARG A 409 8.31 -21.05 -10.35
N VAL A 410 7.88 -19.84 -9.99
CA VAL A 410 6.74 -19.62 -9.08
C VAL A 410 5.46 -20.23 -9.65
N MET A 411 5.22 -20.07 -10.95
CA MET A 411 4.09 -20.69 -11.64
C MET A 411 4.21 -22.22 -11.67
N CYS A 412 5.42 -22.76 -11.88
CA CYS A 412 5.68 -24.20 -11.80
C CYS A 412 5.41 -24.77 -10.41
N ILE A 413 5.75 -24.05 -9.35
CA ILE A 413 5.43 -24.42 -7.96
C ILE A 413 3.92 -24.39 -7.73
N ALA A 414 3.26 -23.31 -8.19
CA ALA A 414 1.83 -23.11 -7.99
C ALA A 414 0.99 -24.18 -8.71
N PHE A 415 1.19 -24.36 -10.02
CA PHE A 415 0.30 -25.14 -10.88
C PHE A 415 0.78 -26.56 -11.09
N GLN A 416 2.08 -26.84 -11.00
CA GLN A 416 2.63 -28.16 -11.27
C GLN A 416 2.16 -28.67 -12.65
N ASN A 417 1.39 -29.77 -12.67
CA ASN A 417 0.81 -30.40 -13.87
C ASN A 417 -0.61 -29.90 -14.21
N ASP A 418 -1.16 -28.92 -13.50
CA ASP A 418 -2.45 -28.32 -13.83
C ASP A 418 -2.31 -27.38 -15.04
N PHE A 419 -2.37 -27.97 -16.22
CA PHE A 419 -2.24 -27.23 -17.47
C PHE A 419 -3.44 -26.33 -17.79
N SER A 420 -4.60 -26.56 -17.14
CA SER A 420 -5.73 -25.64 -17.25
C SER A 420 -5.39 -24.31 -16.57
N MET A 421 -4.74 -24.36 -15.41
CA MET A 421 -4.23 -23.16 -14.75
C MET A 421 -3.11 -22.51 -15.55
N TRP A 422 -2.15 -23.27 -16.09
CA TRP A 422 -1.14 -22.70 -17.00
C TRP A 422 -1.77 -21.95 -18.19
N ASN A 423 -2.77 -22.55 -18.85
CA ASN A 423 -3.50 -21.93 -19.97
C ASN A 423 -4.12 -20.60 -19.56
N LYS A 424 -4.92 -20.60 -18.49
CA LYS A 424 -5.61 -19.40 -17.99
C LYS A 424 -4.63 -18.26 -17.70
N PHE A 425 -3.45 -18.59 -17.17
CA PHE A 425 -2.45 -17.61 -16.78
C PHE A 425 -1.70 -17.07 -18.00
N ILE A 426 -1.30 -17.94 -18.93
CA ILE A 426 -0.65 -17.55 -20.18
C ILE A 426 -1.58 -16.67 -21.02
N GLU A 427 -2.86 -17.03 -21.16
CA GLU A 427 -3.86 -16.20 -21.87
C GLU A 427 -3.99 -14.82 -21.23
N ARG A 428 -4.02 -14.75 -19.90
CA ARG A 428 -4.08 -13.47 -19.20
C ARG A 428 -2.84 -12.61 -19.47
N LEU A 429 -1.64 -13.19 -19.47
CA LEU A 429 -0.39 -12.47 -19.80
C LEU A 429 -0.34 -12.03 -21.27
N GLN A 430 -0.96 -12.78 -22.17
CA GLN A 430 -1.14 -12.36 -23.57
C GLN A 430 -2.08 -11.16 -23.68
N ILE A 431 -3.20 -11.16 -22.94
CA ILE A 431 -4.16 -10.04 -22.95
C ILE A 431 -3.51 -8.74 -22.46
N VAL A 432 -2.54 -8.82 -21.54
CA VAL A 432 -1.76 -7.65 -21.07
C VAL A 432 -0.46 -7.44 -21.86
N ASN A 433 -0.35 -8.01 -23.07
CA ASN A 433 0.73 -7.81 -24.04
C ASN A 433 2.16 -8.12 -23.53
N ILE A 434 2.31 -8.94 -22.49
CA ILE A 434 3.62 -9.22 -21.88
C ILE A 434 4.55 -10.00 -22.81
N PHE A 435 3.98 -10.81 -23.69
CA PHE A 435 4.75 -11.64 -24.62
C PHE A 435 5.03 -10.96 -25.98
N GLU A 436 4.68 -9.68 -26.16
CA GLU A 436 5.12 -8.92 -27.33
C GLU A 436 6.64 -8.68 -27.31
N ASP A 437 7.25 -8.58 -26.12
CA ASP A 437 8.70 -8.62 -25.97
C ASP A 437 9.20 -10.06 -26.13
N ASP A 438 9.78 -10.33 -27.30
CA ASP A 438 10.38 -11.63 -27.63
C ASP A 438 11.45 -12.10 -26.63
N LYS A 439 12.16 -11.18 -25.97
CA LYS A 439 13.15 -11.54 -24.95
C LYS A 439 12.47 -12.06 -23.69
N VAL A 440 11.38 -11.42 -23.25
CA VAL A 440 10.57 -11.89 -22.11
C VAL A 440 9.94 -13.23 -22.46
N ARG A 441 9.28 -13.31 -23.62
CA ARG A 441 8.64 -14.52 -24.14
C ARG A 441 9.61 -15.71 -24.21
N SER A 442 10.77 -15.52 -24.84
CA SER A 442 11.79 -16.57 -24.98
C SER A 442 12.36 -17.01 -23.63
N THR A 443 12.65 -16.06 -22.73
CA THR A 443 13.13 -16.37 -21.37
C THR A 443 12.11 -17.19 -20.59
N PHE A 444 10.84 -16.80 -20.66
CA PHE A 444 9.75 -17.45 -19.94
C PHE A 444 9.49 -18.87 -20.47
N PHE A 445 9.37 -19.04 -21.79
CA PHE A 445 9.00 -20.34 -22.37
C PHE A 445 10.18 -21.31 -22.53
N LYS A 446 11.43 -20.84 -22.51
CA LYS A 446 12.63 -21.70 -22.58
C LYS A 446 12.59 -22.83 -21.54
N ASN A 447 12.03 -22.58 -20.36
CA ASN A 447 12.00 -23.53 -19.25
C ASN A 447 11.13 -24.77 -19.50
N PHE A 448 10.09 -24.69 -20.35
CA PHE A 448 9.37 -25.88 -20.80
C PHE A 448 10.29 -26.86 -21.54
N LYS A 449 11.37 -26.36 -22.15
CA LYS A 449 12.35 -27.17 -22.88
C LYS A 449 13.53 -27.60 -22.01
N VAL A 450 14.07 -26.69 -21.19
CA VAL A 450 15.37 -26.89 -20.51
C VAL A 450 15.27 -27.36 -19.06
N ASN A 451 14.13 -27.17 -18.39
CA ASN A 451 14.03 -27.44 -16.96
C ASN A 451 13.83 -28.95 -16.70
N SER A 452 14.84 -29.59 -16.12
CA SER A 452 14.82 -31.03 -15.84
C SER A 452 13.77 -31.43 -14.80
N THR A 453 13.52 -30.59 -13.80
CA THR A 453 12.53 -30.84 -12.74
C THR A 453 11.13 -30.83 -13.30
N PHE A 454 10.80 -29.84 -14.13
CA PHE A 454 9.51 -29.79 -14.82
C PHE A 454 9.36 -30.95 -15.80
N ARG A 455 10.41 -31.29 -16.54
CA ARG A 455 10.38 -32.49 -17.40
C ARG A 455 10.03 -33.73 -16.60
N GLN A 456 10.68 -33.97 -15.46
CA GLN A 456 10.36 -35.10 -14.57
C GLN A 456 8.91 -35.05 -14.09
N LEU A 457 8.42 -33.87 -13.71
CA LEU A 457 7.06 -33.63 -13.25
C LEU A 457 6.01 -33.99 -14.31
N VAL A 458 6.24 -33.63 -15.58
CA VAL A 458 5.38 -34.00 -16.70
C VAL A 458 5.52 -35.47 -17.08
N THR A 459 6.73 -36.03 -17.02
CA THR A 459 7.00 -37.45 -17.34
C THR A 459 6.79 -38.37 -16.15
N THR A 460 6.05 -37.96 -15.12
CA THR A 460 5.72 -38.84 -13.98
C THR A 460 4.61 -39.82 -14.34
N SER A 461 3.72 -39.46 -15.28
CA SER A 461 2.66 -40.34 -15.77
C SER A 461 2.39 -40.12 -17.26
N SER A 462 1.83 -41.13 -17.91
CA SER A 462 1.35 -41.02 -19.29
C SER A 462 0.25 -39.96 -19.43
N GLN A 463 -0.61 -39.81 -18.44
CA GLN A 463 -1.69 -38.82 -18.46
C GLN A 463 -1.14 -37.38 -18.41
N HIS A 464 -0.19 -37.09 -17.51
CA HIS A 464 0.43 -35.76 -17.43
C HIS A 464 1.17 -35.41 -18.73
N LEU A 465 1.87 -36.36 -19.32
CA LEU A 465 2.55 -36.15 -20.59
C LEU A 465 1.56 -35.91 -21.74
N PHE A 466 0.44 -36.63 -21.77
CA PHE A 466 -0.65 -36.41 -22.72
C PHE A 466 -1.24 -35.00 -22.56
N ASP A 467 -1.59 -34.61 -21.33
CA ASP A 467 -2.16 -33.31 -21.03
C ASP A 467 -1.19 -32.17 -21.37
N PHE A 468 0.11 -32.37 -21.15
CA PHE A 468 1.16 -31.44 -21.54
C PHE A 468 1.24 -31.24 -23.05
N PHE A 469 1.16 -32.31 -23.85
CA PHE A 469 1.18 -32.17 -25.30
C PHE A 469 -0.09 -31.48 -25.83
N GLY A 470 -1.25 -31.75 -25.24
CA GLY A 470 -2.48 -31.00 -25.55
C GLY A 470 -2.38 -29.51 -25.15
N PHE A 471 -1.79 -29.24 -23.99
CA PHE A 471 -1.51 -27.90 -23.49
C PHE A 471 -0.55 -27.14 -24.41
N ILE A 472 0.58 -27.77 -24.77
CA ILE A 472 1.50 -27.25 -25.76
C ILE A 472 0.67 -26.99 -26.98
N GLN A 473 0.14 -27.96 -27.72
CA GLN A 473 -0.59 -27.75 -28.98
C GLN A 473 -1.57 -26.55 -28.99
N THR A 474 -2.26 -26.28 -27.88
CA THR A 474 -3.20 -25.15 -27.73
C THR A 474 -2.51 -23.79 -27.63
N GLN A 475 -1.38 -23.69 -26.92
CA GLN A 475 -0.70 -22.44 -26.59
C GLN A 475 0.39 -22.03 -27.58
N LYS A 476 -0.01 -21.63 -28.79
CA LYS A 476 0.91 -21.25 -29.89
C LYS A 476 1.96 -20.19 -29.53
N ASN A 477 1.76 -19.42 -28.47
CA ASN A 477 2.74 -18.43 -28.00
C ASN A 477 4.00 -19.05 -27.37
N ILE A 478 3.95 -20.33 -26.99
CA ILE A 478 5.08 -21.07 -26.42
C ILE A 478 6.17 -21.36 -27.47
N TRP A 479 5.80 -21.59 -28.74
CA TRP A 479 6.74 -21.84 -29.84
C TRP A 479 6.56 -20.83 -30.97
N LYS A 480 7.63 -20.11 -31.33
CA LYS A 480 7.56 -19.07 -32.39
C LYS A 480 7.73 -19.65 -33.78
N SER A 481 8.33 -20.83 -33.85
CA SER A 481 8.57 -21.60 -35.07
C SER A 481 8.19 -23.06 -34.85
N ASP A 482 8.02 -23.77 -35.96
CA ASP A 482 7.83 -25.22 -35.96
C ASP A 482 9.05 -25.94 -35.37
N ASP A 483 10.26 -25.42 -35.60
CA ASP A 483 11.51 -25.92 -35.01
C ASP A 483 11.51 -25.86 -33.47
N ASP A 484 10.93 -24.79 -32.90
CA ASP A 484 10.79 -24.65 -31.46
C ASP A 484 9.89 -25.74 -30.86
N LEU A 485 8.81 -26.10 -31.56
CA LEU A 485 7.88 -27.16 -31.17
C LEU A 485 8.54 -28.54 -31.32
N LEU A 486 9.21 -28.79 -32.45
CA LEU A 486 9.93 -30.03 -32.74
C LEU A 486 11.02 -30.30 -31.70
N THR A 487 11.84 -29.30 -31.38
CA THR A 487 12.86 -29.38 -30.34
C THR A 487 12.24 -29.69 -28.96
N THR A 488 11.03 -29.20 -28.71
CA THR A 488 10.32 -29.51 -27.46
C THR A 488 9.86 -30.96 -27.46
N ILE A 489 9.26 -31.47 -28.54
CA ILE A 489 8.83 -32.87 -28.65
C ILE A 489 10.02 -33.82 -28.51
N GLU A 490 11.12 -33.56 -29.22
CA GLU A 490 12.35 -34.36 -29.20
C GLU A 490 12.87 -34.58 -27.78
N ARG A 491 12.83 -33.56 -26.92
CA ARG A 491 13.32 -33.65 -25.53
C ARG A 491 12.48 -34.55 -24.63
N TYR A 492 11.23 -34.80 -24.99
CA TYR A 492 10.31 -35.62 -24.22
C TYR A 492 10.12 -37.00 -24.85
N ILE A 493 10.54 -37.20 -26.11
CA ILE A 493 10.30 -38.42 -26.88
C ILE A 493 10.87 -39.68 -26.20
N ASN A 494 12.04 -39.55 -25.58
CA ASN A 494 12.73 -40.66 -24.90
C ASN A 494 12.09 -41.03 -23.55
N ASN A 495 11.17 -40.21 -23.04
CA ASN A 495 10.49 -40.43 -21.76
C ASN A 495 9.01 -40.82 -21.96
N ILE A 496 8.60 -41.11 -23.20
CA ILE A 496 7.23 -41.52 -23.49
C ILE A 496 6.99 -42.92 -22.94
N PHE A 497 6.09 -43.02 -21.97
CA PHE A 497 5.48 -44.31 -21.65
C PHE A 497 4.59 -44.74 -22.80
N TYR A 498 4.79 -45.95 -23.32
CA TYR A 498 3.97 -46.45 -24.42
C TYR A 498 2.48 -46.46 -24.04
N CYS A 499 1.76 -45.49 -24.59
CA CYS A 499 0.33 -45.27 -24.44
C CYS A 499 -0.21 -44.84 -25.80
N GLU A 500 -1.13 -45.63 -26.36
CA GLU A 500 -1.75 -45.39 -27.68
C GLU A 500 -2.26 -43.96 -27.85
N LYS A 501 -2.81 -43.35 -26.78
CA LYS A 501 -3.29 -41.97 -26.79
C LYS A 501 -2.17 -40.95 -26.98
N ILE A 502 -1.04 -41.09 -26.29
CA ILE A 502 0.12 -40.20 -26.43
C ILE A 502 0.70 -40.32 -27.82
N MET A 503 0.81 -41.55 -28.31
CA MET A 503 1.34 -41.84 -29.65
C MET A 503 0.47 -41.19 -30.73
N SER A 504 -0.85 -41.36 -30.63
CA SER A 504 -1.80 -40.73 -31.55
C SER A 504 -1.73 -39.21 -31.47
N CYS A 505 -1.60 -38.65 -30.26
CA CYS A 505 -1.44 -37.20 -30.04
C CYS A 505 -0.15 -36.67 -30.70
N LEU A 506 0.98 -37.34 -30.51
CA LEU A 506 2.26 -36.93 -31.08
C LEU A 506 2.31 -37.05 -32.59
N ILE A 507 1.79 -38.15 -33.16
CA ILE A 507 1.65 -38.28 -34.61
C ILE A 507 0.75 -37.17 -35.15
N ASN A 508 -0.36 -36.86 -34.47
CA ASN A 508 -1.23 -35.76 -34.84
C ASN A 508 -0.51 -34.39 -34.78
N ILE A 509 0.33 -34.14 -33.77
CA ILE A 509 1.11 -32.90 -33.70
C ILE A 509 2.13 -32.86 -34.86
N LEU A 510 2.90 -33.93 -35.06
CA LEU A 510 3.94 -34.00 -36.09
C LEU A 510 3.40 -33.88 -37.51
N TRP A 511 2.25 -34.50 -37.80
CA TRP A 511 1.73 -34.61 -39.16
C TRP A 511 0.54 -33.70 -39.47
N ASN A 512 -0.23 -33.26 -38.47
CA ASN A 512 -1.37 -32.37 -38.71
C ASN A 512 -1.13 -30.94 -38.21
N VAL A 513 -0.39 -30.74 -37.13
CA VAL A 513 -0.10 -29.37 -36.65
C VAL A 513 1.06 -28.76 -37.43
N LEU A 514 2.11 -29.53 -37.71
CA LEU A 514 3.28 -29.04 -38.44
C LEU A 514 3.08 -29.13 -39.96
N SER A 515 2.62 -30.26 -40.50
CA SER A 515 2.54 -30.42 -41.96
C SER A 515 1.46 -29.58 -42.65
N ILE A 516 0.39 -29.15 -41.95
CA ILE A 516 -0.61 -28.24 -42.54
C ILE A 516 0.01 -26.86 -42.82
N PHE A 517 0.95 -26.39 -42.00
CA PHE A 517 1.65 -25.13 -42.26
C PHE A 517 2.81 -25.28 -43.27
N SER A 518 3.45 -26.45 -43.32
CA SER A 518 4.55 -26.70 -44.29
C SER A 518 4.08 -26.89 -45.74
N PHE A 519 2.81 -27.24 -45.99
CA PHE A 519 2.31 -27.39 -47.37
C PHE A 519 1.90 -26.05 -48.02
N GLU A 520 1.63 -25.00 -47.24
CA GLU A 520 1.31 -23.66 -47.76
C GLU A 520 2.53 -22.72 -47.84
N VAL A 521 3.62 -23.01 -47.11
CA VAL A 521 4.87 -22.24 -47.15
C VAL A 521 5.89 -22.95 -48.04
N SER A 522 6.50 -22.18 -48.94
CA SER A 522 7.36 -22.59 -50.06
C SER A 522 8.34 -23.76 -49.83
N LEU A 523 8.62 -24.47 -50.93
CA LEU A 523 9.65 -25.50 -51.21
C LEU A 523 11.10 -25.28 -50.68
N GLU A 524 11.37 -24.28 -49.83
CA GLU A 524 12.70 -23.96 -49.31
C GLU A 524 13.01 -24.56 -47.93
N ASP A 525 12.01 -25.01 -47.14
CA ASP A 525 12.23 -25.51 -45.76
C ASP A 525 12.29 -27.06 -45.65
N ASN A 526 13.14 -27.70 -46.46
CA ASN A 526 13.36 -29.16 -46.40
C ASN A 526 13.78 -29.66 -45.00
N PHE A 527 14.43 -28.81 -44.19
CA PHE A 527 14.91 -29.15 -42.86
C PHE A 527 13.78 -29.55 -41.88
N ILE A 528 12.65 -28.86 -41.90
CA ILE A 528 11.52 -29.15 -40.99
C ILE A 528 10.89 -30.49 -41.36
N SER A 529 10.72 -30.75 -42.66
CA SER A 529 10.22 -32.03 -43.17
C SER A 529 11.12 -33.19 -42.75
N ASP A 530 12.44 -33.04 -42.90
CA ASP A 530 13.41 -34.07 -42.50
C ASP A 530 13.36 -34.32 -40.99
N LYS A 531 13.24 -33.28 -40.17
CA LYS A 531 13.15 -33.42 -38.71
C LYS A 531 11.84 -34.08 -38.25
N VAL A 532 10.71 -33.78 -38.91
CA VAL A 532 9.42 -34.46 -38.67
C VAL A 532 9.53 -35.95 -38.98
N ILE A 533 10.17 -36.31 -40.10
CA ILE A 533 10.41 -37.70 -40.49
C ILE A 533 11.30 -38.39 -39.44
N GLU A 534 12.44 -37.79 -39.09
CA GLU A 534 13.37 -38.33 -38.10
C GLU A 534 12.68 -38.60 -36.75
N LEU A 535 11.92 -37.63 -36.24
CA LEU A 535 11.19 -37.81 -34.97
C LEU A 535 10.09 -38.87 -35.08
N THR A 536 9.42 -38.96 -36.24
CA THR A 536 8.43 -40.03 -36.48
C THR A 536 9.08 -41.41 -36.48
N GLU A 537 10.23 -41.56 -37.13
CA GLU A 537 11.01 -42.80 -37.15
C GLU A 537 11.49 -43.17 -35.73
N GLN A 538 12.04 -42.23 -34.98
CA GLN A 538 12.43 -42.44 -33.58
C GLN A 538 11.24 -42.87 -32.71
N LEU A 539 10.08 -42.24 -32.91
CA LEU A 539 8.84 -42.59 -32.22
C LEU A 539 8.45 -44.05 -32.53
N LEU A 540 8.46 -44.45 -33.80
CA LEU A 540 8.12 -45.80 -34.26
C LEU A 540 9.12 -46.85 -33.78
N GLU A 541 10.42 -46.53 -33.74
CA GLU A 541 11.43 -47.45 -33.24
C GLU A 541 11.29 -47.67 -31.74
N ASN A 542 11.05 -46.61 -30.95
CA ASN A 542 10.77 -46.72 -29.52
C ASN A 542 9.54 -47.61 -29.24
N ILE A 543 8.49 -47.53 -30.07
CA ILE A 543 7.33 -48.46 -30.00
C ILE A 543 7.80 -49.91 -30.17
N ARG A 544 8.57 -50.15 -31.22
CA ARG A 544 9.03 -51.49 -31.59
C ARG A 544 9.82 -52.10 -30.45
N THR A 545 10.81 -51.37 -29.92
CA THR A 545 11.64 -51.82 -28.80
C THR A 545 10.82 -52.14 -27.55
N ILE A 546 9.87 -51.27 -27.17
CA ILE A 546 9.02 -51.49 -25.98
C ILE A 546 8.09 -52.69 -26.18
N ARG A 547 7.55 -52.88 -27.39
CA ARG A 547 6.70 -54.03 -27.72
C ARG A 547 7.48 -55.34 -27.61
N GLU A 548 8.70 -55.38 -28.14
CA GLU A 548 9.60 -56.54 -28.06
C GLU A 548 10.00 -56.84 -26.60
N GLN A 549 10.22 -55.81 -25.77
CA GLN A 549 10.47 -55.98 -24.33
C GLN A 549 9.26 -56.56 -23.59
N ARG A 550 8.05 -56.02 -23.79
CA ARG A 550 6.84 -56.56 -23.14
C ARG A 550 6.53 -57.99 -23.57
N GLN A 551 6.79 -58.31 -24.84
CA GLN A 551 6.57 -59.65 -25.36
C GLN A 551 7.54 -60.65 -24.70
N SER A 552 8.82 -60.31 -24.56
CA SER A 552 9.80 -61.16 -23.88
C SER A 552 9.54 -61.30 -22.37
N GLU A 553 9.08 -60.24 -21.68
CA GLU A 553 8.63 -60.32 -20.28
C GLU A 553 7.41 -61.24 -20.11
N SER A 554 6.42 -61.13 -21.02
CA SER A 554 5.23 -61.98 -20.98
C SER A 554 5.55 -63.46 -21.22
N GLU A 555 6.47 -63.76 -22.14
CA GLU A 555 6.94 -65.12 -22.41
C GLU A 555 7.75 -65.70 -21.23
N SER A 556 8.51 -64.87 -20.51
CA SER A 556 9.25 -65.29 -19.31
C SER A 556 8.37 -65.56 -18.08
N SER A 557 7.20 -64.90 -17.99
CA SER A 557 6.24 -65.08 -16.88
C SER A 557 5.31 -66.28 -17.03
N LEU A 558 5.31 -66.91 -18.21
CA LEU A 558 4.54 -68.11 -18.56
C LEU A 558 5.37 -69.40 -18.47
N GLN A 559 6.68 -69.28 -18.20
CA GLN A 559 7.59 -70.39 -17.84
C GLN A 559 7.70 -70.47 -16.32
#